data_AF-A0A7Z9F314-F1
#
_entry.id   AF-A0A7Z9F314-F1
#
_cell.length_a   1.000
_cell.length_b   1.000
_cell.length_c   1.000
_cell.angle_alpha   90.00
_cell.angle_beta   90.00
_cell.angle_gamma   90.00
#
_symmetry.space_group_name_H-M   'P 1'
#
loop_
_entity.id
_entity.type
_entity.pdbx_description
1 polymer ?
#
loop_
_entity_poly.entity_id
_entity_poly.type
_entity_poly.pdbx_seq_one_letter_code
_entity_poly.pdbx_strand_id
1 'polypeptide(L)'
;TGSDVKAFCCAPVHALVLASTMVSAGLYDQVAVVGGCSLAKLGMNYQGHLNADQPIIEDVLASFAVIIGADDGESPVIRLDSIGGHNIGAGSSLRAITRTLITDPLDRVGLKFGDIDKYAIELQNPEITEPSGAGDVTERNYRLIAGLAVQANEIKRDELQNFSQKHGMPGFSSTQGHIASAIPFLGHATDGLTSGDIQRVMFIAKGSLFLGKMTQMSDGFSFILERNPSR
;
A
#
# COMPACT_ATOMS: atom_id res chain seq x y z
N THR A 1 6.74 15.93 20.88
CA THR A 1 7.44 14.63 21.10
C THR A 1 7.47 13.90 19.77
N GLY A 2 8.40 12.95 19.57
CA GLY A 2 8.55 12.23 18.31
C GLY A 2 9.10 10.82 18.53
N SER A 3 8.78 9.92 17.61
CA SER A 3 9.20 8.52 17.65
C SER A 3 9.33 7.97 16.23
N ASP A 4 10.24 7.02 16.04
CA ASP A 4 10.46 6.38 14.75
C ASP A 4 9.68 5.06 14.63
N VAL A 5 9.13 4.81 13.45
CA VAL A 5 8.49 3.55 13.08
C VAL A 5 9.39 2.82 12.07
N LYS A 6 9.81 1.61 12.40
CA LYS A 6 10.69 0.80 11.56
C LYS A 6 9.97 -0.48 11.11
N ALA A 7 9.65 -0.56 9.82
CA ALA A 7 9.07 -1.76 9.19
C ALA A 7 9.37 -1.85 7.67
N PHE A 8 10.60 -1.50 7.26
CA PHE A 8 10.99 -1.43 5.83
C PHE A 8 9.94 -0.69 4.97
N CYS A 9 9.53 -1.27 3.84
CA CYS A 9 8.51 -0.72 2.96
C CYS A 9 7.10 -0.67 3.58
N CYS A 10 6.86 -1.40 4.67
CA CYS A 10 5.61 -1.32 5.43
C CYS A 10 5.56 -0.13 6.38
N ALA A 11 6.71 0.46 6.73
CA ALA A 11 6.82 1.52 7.73
C ALA A 11 5.83 2.68 7.52
N PRO A 12 5.63 3.20 6.29
CA PRO A 12 4.69 4.30 6.09
C PRO A 12 3.24 3.95 6.45
N VAL A 13 2.79 2.75 6.08
CA VAL A 13 1.43 2.28 6.39
C VAL A 13 1.27 1.99 7.90
N HIS A 14 2.28 1.41 8.55
CA HIS A 14 2.29 1.28 10.01
C HIS A 14 2.21 2.65 10.71
N ALA A 15 3.00 3.62 10.24
CA ALA A 15 3.07 4.95 10.85
C ALA A 15 1.74 5.70 10.76
N LEU A 16 1.03 5.60 9.62
CA LEU A 16 -0.31 6.18 9.48
C LEU A 16 -1.29 5.58 10.48
N VAL A 17 -1.34 4.25 10.61
CA VAL A 17 -2.29 3.61 11.53
C VAL A 17 -1.92 3.87 12.99
N LEU A 18 -0.64 3.90 13.34
CA LEU A 18 -0.20 4.28 14.68
C LEU A 18 -0.60 5.74 15.00
N ALA A 19 -0.39 6.67 14.08
CA ALA A 19 -0.82 8.06 14.25
C ALA A 19 -2.35 8.18 14.39
N SER A 20 -3.11 7.48 13.54
CA SER A 20 -4.58 7.44 13.63
C SER A 20 -5.08 6.87 14.94
N THR A 21 -4.43 5.83 15.50
CA THR A 21 -4.82 5.28 16.81
C THR A 21 -4.50 6.24 17.96
N MET A 22 -3.37 6.96 17.91
CA MET A 22 -3.04 7.97 18.92
C MET A 22 -4.05 9.13 18.93
N VAL A 23 -4.46 9.59 17.75
CA VAL A 23 -5.48 10.64 17.62
C VAL A 23 -6.84 10.13 18.07
N SER A 24 -7.25 8.95 17.59
CA SER A 24 -8.54 8.34 17.95
C SER A 24 -8.64 8.03 19.45
N ALA A 25 -7.54 7.71 20.12
CA ALA A 25 -7.49 7.50 21.57
C ALA A 25 -7.50 8.81 22.39
N GLY A 26 -7.45 9.98 21.75
CA GLY A 26 -7.39 11.28 22.41
C GLY A 26 -6.04 11.58 23.07
N LEU A 27 -4.97 10.87 22.67
CA LEU A 27 -3.61 11.13 23.20
C LEU A 27 -3.03 12.42 22.61
N TYR A 28 -3.31 12.70 21.34
CA TYR A 28 -2.89 13.91 20.64
C TYR A 28 -4.03 14.41 19.74
N ASP A 29 -4.19 15.74 19.62
CA ASP A 29 -5.16 16.32 18.70
C ASP A 29 -4.75 16.15 17.23
N GLN A 30 -3.43 16.19 16.97
CA GLN A 30 -2.84 16.01 15.66
C GLN A 30 -1.50 15.28 15.76
N VAL A 31 -1.22 14.43 14.77
CA VAL A 31 0.06 13.74 14.60
C VAL A 31 0.54 13.93 13.17
N ALA A 32 1.77 14.43 13.03
CA ALA A 32 2.45 14.50 11.74
C ALA A 32 3.21 13.20 11.49
N VAL A 33 2.89 12.52 10.40
CA VAL A 33 3.65 11.37 9.88
C VAL A 33 4.54 11.87 8.75
N VAL A 34 5.86 11.79 8.95
CA VAL A 34 6.85 12.22 7.97
C VAL A 34 7.76 11.03 7.65
N GLY A 35 8.07 10.85 6.38
CA GLY A 35 9.01 9.82 5.96
C GLY A 35 9.59 10.11 4.59
N GLY A 36 10.54 9.28 4.17
CA GLY A 36 11.16 9.40 2.86
C GLY A 36 12.09 8.24 2.56
N CYS A 37 12.72 8.31 1.39
CA CYS A 37 13.67 7.30 0.96
C CYS A 37 15.04 7.45 1.59
N SER A 38 15.88 6.44 1.36
CA SER A 38 17.31 6.50 1.61
C SER A 38 18.09 6.38 0.31
N LEU A 39 19.14 7.19 0.15
CA LEU A 39 20.09 7.10 -0.96
C LEU A 39 20.71 5.70 -1.08
N ALA A 40 20.93 5.02 0.05
CA ALA A 40 21.46 3.66 0.05
C ALA A 40 20.52 2.66 -0.64
N LYS A 41 19.21 2.74 -0.38
CA LYS A 41 18.22 1.88 -1.05
C LYS A 41 18.14 2.17 -2.54
N LEU A 42 18.20 3.45 -2.92
CA LEU A 42 18.27 3.87 -4.31
C LEU A 42 19.48 3.24 -5.02
N GLY A 43 20.67 3.35 -4.44
CA GLY A 43 21.88 2.73 -4.98
C GLY A 43 21.82 1.19 -5.09
N MET A 44 21.11 0.52 -4.18
CA MET A 44 20.91 -0.94 -4.27
C MET A 44 20.11 -1.33 -5.52
N ASN A 45 19.18 -0.49 -5.98
CA ASN A 45 18.39 -0.77 -7.18
C ASN A 45 19.20 -0.55 -8.46
N TYR A 46 20.24 0.29 -8.43
CA TYR A 46 21.12 0.53 -9.58
C TYR A 46 21.86 -0.74 -9.99
N GLN A 47 22.12 -1.63 -9.03
CA GLN A 47 22.80 -2.89 -9.29
C GLN A 47 22.08 -3.72 -10.37
N GLY A 48 20.74 -3.69 -10.40
CA GLY A 48 19.96 -4.40 -11.42
C GLY A 48 20.23 -3.85 -12.83
N HIS A 49 20.10 -2.52 -12.99
CA HIS A 49 20.37 -1.84 -14.27
C HIS A 49 21.83 -2.03 -14.70
N LEU A 50 22.79 -1.82 -13.79
CA LEU A 50 24.22 -1.94 -14.09
C LEU A 50 24.61 -3.37 -14.48
N ASN A 51 24.04 -4.39 -13.84
CA ASN A 51 24.27 -5.79 -14.21
C ASN A 51 23.70 -6.14 -15.59
N ALA A 52 22.66 -5.43 -16.02
CA ALA A 52 22.00 -5.61 -17.31
C ALA A 52 22.54 -4.68 -18.41
N ASP A 53 23.60 -3.90 -18.13
CA ASP A 53 24.14 -2.86 -19.02
C ASP A 53 23.08 -1.85 -19.49
N GLN A 54 22.18 -1.47 -18.57
CA GLN A 54 21.09 -0.53 -18.81
C GLN A 54 21.33 0.82 -18.10
N PRO A 55 20.80 1.93 -18.64
CA PRO A 55 20.81 3.21 -17.96
C PRO A 55 20.13 3.14 -16.59
N ILE A 56 20.63 3.89 -15.62
CA ILE A 56 19.93 4.11 -14.36
C ILE A 56 18.74 5.02 -14.65
N ILE A 57 17.55 4.46 -14.61
CA ILE A 57 16.28 5.18 -14.84
C ILE A 57 15.59 5.59 -13.53
N GLU A 58 16.24 5.34 -12.40
CA GLU A 58 15.73 5.64 -11.08
C GLU A 58 16.68 6.60 -10.37
N ASP A 59 16.35 7.87 -10.24
CA ASP A 59 17.24 8.87 -9.64
C ASP A 59 16.54 9.83 -8.68
N VAL A 60 15.30 9.52 -8.31
CA VAL A 60 14.50 10.38 -7.45
C VAL A 60 14.51 9.87 -6.02
N LEU A 61 14.75 10.78 -5.07
CA LEU A 61 14.53 10.58 -3.64
C LEU A 61 13.30 11.37 -3.21
N ALA A 62 12.28 10.66 -2.73
CA ALA A 62 11.06 11.31 -2.28
C ALA A 62 10.90 11.29 -0.77
N SER A 63 10.10 12.24 -0.32
CA SER A 63 9.61 12.36 1.03
C SER A 63 8.12 12.65 1.00
N PHE A 64 7.44 12.33 2.10
CA PHE A 64 6.03 12.63 2.29
C PHE A 64 5.81 13.15 3.71
N ALA A 65 4.75 13.93 3.87
CA ALA A 65 4.25 14.38 5.15
C ALA A 65 2.72 14.28 5.13
N VAL A 66 2.13 13.74 6.19
CA VAL A 66 0.69 13.62 6.37
C VAL A 66 0.37 14.13 7.76
N ILE A 67 -0.60 15.05 7.86
CA ILE A 67 -1.16 15.45 9.13
C ILE A 67 -2.43 14.64 9.36
N ILE A 68 -2.47 13.91 10.47
CA ILE A 68 -3.66 13.19 10.91
C ILE A 68 -4.22 13.96 12.09
N GLY A 69 -5.49 14.37 11.98
CA GLY A 69 -6.24 15.04 13.04
C GLY A 69 -7.51 14.28 13.39
N ALA A 70 -8.26 14.80 14.35
CA ALA A 70 -9.61 14.33 14.64
C ALA A 70 -10.51 14.47 13.39
N ASP A 71 -11.60 13.70 13.35
CA ASP A 71 -12.59 13.79 12.28
C ASP A 71 -13.18 15.21 12.21
N ASP A 72 -12.92 15.89 11.10
CA ASP A 72 -13.35 17.27 10.83
C ASP A 72 -14.64 17.33 9.99
N GLY A 73 -15.19 16.18 9.61
CA GLY A 73 -16.36 16.07 8.73
C GLY A 73 -16.07 16.34 7.24
N GLU A 74 -14.84 16.66 6.86
CA GLU A 74 -14.48 17.05 5.49
C GLU A 74 -13.38 16.16 4.88
N SER A 75 -12.34 15.88 5.66
CA SER A 75 -11.15 15.11 5.27
C SER A 75 -11.46 13.60 5.20
N PRO A 76 -10.79 12.84 4.31
CA PRO A 76 -10.97 11.40 4.23
C PRO A 76 -10.58 10.71 5.54
N VAL A 77 -11.33 9.66 5.89
CA VAL A 77 -11.19 8.95 7.16
C VAL A 77 -10.40 7.66 6.97
N ILE A 78 -9.41 7.43 7.83
CA ILE A 78 -8.72 6.14 7.94
C ILE A 78 -9.61 5.19 8.76
N ARG A 79 -10.11 4.13 8.12
CA ARG A 79 -10.99 3.12 8.74
C ARG A 79 -10.20 2.19 9.66
N LEU A 80 -10.07 2.54 10.95
CA LEU A 80 -9.36 1.74 11.96
C LEU A 80 -10.00 0.37 12.25
N ASP A 81 -11.26 0.16 11.87
CA ASP A 81 -11.94 -1.13 11.89
C ASP A 81 -11.52 -2.04 10.72
N SER A 82 -11.00 -1.47 9.63
CA SER A 82 -10.55 -2.18 8.42
C SER A 82 -9.07 -2.61 8.44
N ILE A 83 -8.39 -2.56 9.57
CA ILE A 83 -6.95 -2.84 9.60
C ILE A 83 -6.65 -4.31 9.28
N GLY A 84 -5.80 -4.54 8.29
CA GLY A 84 -5.19 -5.82 8.00
C GLY A 84 -3.76 -5.88 8.51
N GLY A 85 -3.35 -7.04 9.02
CA GLY A 85 -2.02 -7.24 9.58
C GLY A 85 -1.55 -8.67 9.40
N HIS A 86 -0.33 -8.84 8.92
CA HIS A 86 0.28 -10.16 8.77
C HIS A 86 0.97 -10.57 10.07
N ASN A 87 0.28 -11.38 10.88
CA ASN A 87 0.87 -11.95 12.07
C ASN A 87 1.98 -12.95 11.70
N ILE A 88 3.10 -12.92 12.42
CA ILE A 88 4.24 -13.83 12.23
C ILE A 88 3.81 -15.31 12.16
N GLY A 89 2.84 -15.71 12.99
CA GLY A 89 2.31 -17.08 13.03
C GLY A 89 1.28 -17.44 11.94
N ALA A 90 0.86 -16.49 11.09
CA ALA A 90 -0.16 -16.71 10.06
C ALA A 90 0.34 -17.56 8.87
N GLY A 91 1.65 -17.81 8.81
CA GLY A 91 2.31 -18.56 7.75
C GLY A 91 2.69 -17.68 6.56
N SER A 92 3.82 -17.99 5.93
CA SER A 92 4.43 -17.17 4.87
C SER A 92 3.88 -17.42 3.46
N SER A 93 2.81 -18.20 3.33
CA SER A 93 2.22 -18.46 2.01
C SER A 93 1.58 -17.19 1.44
N LEU A 94 1.70 -16.99 0.12
CA LEU A 94 1.09 -15.85 -0.56
C LEU A 94 -0.42 -15.76 -0.29
N ARG A 95 -1.10 -16.90 -0.20
CA ARG A 95 -2.53 -16.99 0.14
C ARG A 95 -2.81 -16.49 1.56
N ALA A 96 -2.00 -16.88 2.54
CA ALA A 96 -2.16 -16.44 3.94
C ALA A 96 -1.96 -14.94 4.08
N ILE A 97 -0.86 -14.41 3.52
CA ILE A 97 -0.56 -12.98 3.52
C ILE A 97 -1.72 -12.20 2.91
N THR A 98 -2.12 -12.57 1.69
CA THR A 98 -3.18 -11.89 0.95
C THR A 98 -4.50 -11.90 1.71
N ARG A 99 -4.86 -13.05 2.31
CA ARG A 99 -6.08 -13.16 3.12
C ARG A 99 -6.06 -12.17 4.28
N THR A 100 -4.99 -12.16 5.08
CA THR A 100 -4.89 -11.30 6.27
C THR A 100 -4.81 -9.80 5.95
N LEU A 101 -4.32 -9.45 4.76
CA LEU A 101 -4.14 -8.06 4.35
C LEU A 101 -5.29 -7.52 3.50
N ILE A 102 -6.11 -8.38 2.89
CA ILE A 102 -7.14 -7.94 1.94
C ILE A 102 -8.50 -8.53 2.31
N THR A 103 -8.64 -9.85 2.26
CA THR A 103 -9.93 -10.53 2.46
C THR A 103 -10.49 -10.34 3.86
N ASP A 104 -9.73 -10.70 4.91
CA ASP A 104 -10.22 -10.61 6.29
C ASP A 104 -10.56 -9.16 6.70
N PRO A 105 -9.77 -8.12 6.31
CA PRO A 105 -10.16 -6.73 6.47
C PRO A 105 -11.50 -6.36 5.83
N LEU A 106 -11.73 -6.72 4.57
CA LEU A 106 -12.96 -6.42 3.83
C LEU A 106 -14.16 -7.11 4.48
N ASP A 107 -14.03 -8.40 4.78
CA ASP A 107 -15.07 -9.19 5.46
C ASP A 107 -15.46 -8.57 6.80
N ARG A 108 -14.49 -8.07 7.58
CA ARG A 108 -14.74 -7.48 8.91
C ARG A 108 -15.62 -6.25 8.84
N VAL A 109 -15.47 -5.44 7.79
CA VAL A 109 -16.28 -4.23 7.57
C VAL A 109 -17.44 -4.45 6.61
N GLY A 110 -17.69 -5.69 6.20
CA GLY A 110 -18.80 -6.07 5.33
C GLY A 110 -18.70 -5.53 3.91
N LEU A 111 -17.49 -5.26 3.42
CA LEU A 111 -17.24 -4.76 2.06
C LEU A 111 -16.84 -5.89 1.13
N LYS A 112 -17.18 -5.74 -0.15
CA LYS A 112 -16.76 -6.59 -1.25
C LYS A 112 -15.47 -6.06 -1.89
N PHE A 113 -14.79 -6.89 -2.68
CA PHE A 113 -13.65 -6.42 -3.47
C PHE A 113 -14.05 -5.31 -4.45
N GLY A 114 -15.23 -5.43 -5.06
CA GLY A 114 -15.77 -4.42 -5.97
C GLY A 114 -16.13 -3.07 -5.31
N ASP A 115 -16.22 -3.01 -3.98
CA ASP A 115 -16.56 -1.78 -3.23
C ASP A 115 -15.34 -0.87 -3.00
N ILE A 116 -14.13 -1.35 -3.31
CA ILE A 116 -12.89 -0.58 -3.23
C ILE A 116 -12.58 -0.01 -4.61
N ASP A 117 -12.60 1.31 -4.78
CA ASP A 117 -12.36 1.93 -6.09
C ASP A 117 -10.92 1.76 -6.55
N LYS A 118 -9.95 1.84 -5.63
CA LYS A 118 -8.51 1.70 -5.92
C LYS A 118 -7.78 0.88 -4.88
N TYR A 119 -6.95 -0.06 -5.33
CA TYR A 119 -6.00 -0.79 -4.50
C TYR A 119 -4.59 -0.23 -4.68
N ALA A 120 -4.07 0.46 -3.67
CA ALA A 120 -2.68 0.91 -3.66
C ALA A 120 -1.79 -0.18 -3.06
N ILE A 121 -1.01 -0.85 -3.91
CA ILE A 121 -0.12 -1.95 -3.50
C ILE A 121 1.11 -2.01 -4.41
N GLU A 122 2.31 -1.97 -3.81
CA GLU A 122 3.61 -2.10 -4.50
C GLU A 122 3.63 -1.44 -5.89
N LEU A 123 3.46 -0.12 -5.93
CA LEU A 123 3.22 0.69 -7.14
C LEU A 123 4.48 0.91 -8.00
N GLN A 124 5.35 -0.09 -8.07
CA GLN A 124 6.69 0.00 -8.64
C GLN A 124 6.64 0.12 -10.17
N ASN A 125 7.50 0.96 -10.75
CA ASN A 125 7.67 0.99 -12.21
C ASN A 125 8.27 -0.35 -12.70
N PRO A 126 7.58 -1.10 -13.59
CA PRO A 126 8.08 -2.37 -14.12
C PRO A 126 9.42 -2.26 -14.84
N GLU A 127 9.71 -1.12 -15.49
CA GLU A 127 10.98 -0.89 -16.16
C GLU A 127 12.18 -0.98 -15.20
N ILE A 128 11.96 -0.74 -13.90
CA ILE A 128 12.98 -0.83 -12.85
C ILE A 128 13.08 -2.26 -12.30
N THR A 129 11.96 -2.98 -12.22
CA THR A 129 11.87 -4.27 -11.55
C THR A 129 12.16 -5.45 -12.47
N GLU A 130 11.84 -5.32 -13.76
CA GLU A 130 12.10 -6.35 -14.78
C GLU A 130 13.61 -6.64 -14.99
N PRO A 131 14.50 -5.65 -15.12
CA PRO A 131 15.94 -5.89 -15.25
C PRO A 131 16.53 -6.60 -14.03
N SER A 132 15.94 -6.37 -12.85
CA SER A 132 16.32 -7.04 -11.60
C SER A 132 15.73 -8.45 -11.46
N GLY A 133 14.96 -8.93 -12.45
CA GLY A 133 14.33 -10.25 -12.47
C GLY A 133 13.05 -10.36 -11.64
N ALA A 134 12.51 -9.26 -11.11
CA ALA A 134 11.29 -9.28 -10.29
C ALA A 134 9.98 -9.28 -11.10
N GLY A 135 10.06 -8.93 -12.39
CA GLY A 135 8.92 -8.80 -13.30
C GLY A 135 8.06 -7.57 -13.01
N ASP A 136 6.88 -7.49 -13.63
CA ASP A 136 5.86 -6.51 -13.26
C ASP A 136 5.15 -6.91 -11.96
N VAL A 137 5.64 -6.33 -10.85
CA VAL A 137 5.13 -6.59 -9.50
C VAL A 137 3.71 -6.05 -9.34
N THR A 138 3.43 -4.88 -9.91
CA THR A 138 2.16 -4.17 -9.77
C THR A 138 1.03 -4.92 -10.48
N GLU A 139 1.21 -5.29 -11.75
CA GLU A 139 0.23 -6.07 -12.51
C GLU A 139 -0.03 -7.43 -11.86
N ARG A 140 1.01 -8.10 -11.35
CA ARG A 140 0.86 -9.37 -10.63
C ARG A 140 -0.03 -9.23 -9.39
N ASN A 141 0.10 -8.14 -8.63
CA ASN A 141 -0.75 -7.87 -7.48
C ASN A 141 -2.21 -7.62 -7.89
N TYR A 142 -2.47 -6.86 -8.95
CA TYR A 142 -3.84 -6.62 -9.40
C TYR A 142 -4.52 -7.89 -9.91
N ARG A 143 -3.81 -8.73 -10.67
CA ARG A 143 -4.31 -10.05 -11.08
C ARG A 143 -4.62 -10.94 -9.88
N LEU A 144 -3.79 -10.88 -8.84
CA LEU A 144 -4.03 -11.62 -7.61
C LEU A 144 -5.29 -11.13 -6.90
N ILE A 145 -5.50 -9.82 -6.76
CA ILE A 145 -6.70 -9.25 -6.14
C ILE A 145 -7.95 -9.62 -6.96
N ALA A 146 -7.90 -9.47 -8.28
CA ALA A 146 -8.99 -9.89 -9.16
C ALA A 146 -9.28 -11.41 -9.03
N GLY A 147 -8.23 -12.23 -8.87
CA GLY A 147 -8.38 -13.66 -8.60
C GLY A 147 -9.08 -13.97 -7.26
N LEU A 148 -8.87 -13.15 -6.22
CA LEU A 148 -9.61 -13.27 -4.96
C LEU A 148 -11.08 -12.91 -5.15
N ALA A 149 -11.38 -11.86 -5.93
CA ALA A 149 -12.76 -11.47 -6.24
C ALA A 149 -13.51 -12.59 -7.01
N VAL A 150 -12.81 -13.28 -7.92
CA VAL A 150 -13.34 -14.51 -8.57
C VAL A 150 -13.58 -15.61 -7.55
N GLN A 151 -12.61 -15.86 -6.64
CA GLN A 151 -12.74 -16.88 -5.60
C GLN A 151 -13.89 -16.58 -4.62
N ALA A 152 -14.18 -15.31 -4.37
CA ALA A 152 -15.31 -14.85 -3.57
C ALA A 152 -16.65 -14.89 -4.34
N ASN A 153 -16.66 -15.30 -5.61
CA ASN A 153 -17.82 -15.29 -6.51
C ASN A 153 -18.43 -13.89 -6.72
N GLU A 154 -17.63 -12.82 -6.61
CA GLU A 154 -18.09 -11.45 -6.87
C GLU A 154 -18.03 -11.08 -8.36
N ILE A 155 -17.08 -11.68 -9.07
CA ILE A 155 -16.89 -11.51 -10.52
C ILE A 155 -16.63 -12.87 -11.17
N LYS A 156 -16.79 -12.94 -12.49
CA LYS A 156 -16.43 -14.11 -13.30
C LYS A 156 -14.96 -14.04 -13.73
N ARG A 157 -14.42 -15.19 -14.13
CA ARG A 157 -13.00 -15.33 -14.52
C ARG A 157 -12.63 -14.51 -15.76
N ASP A 158 -13.55 -14.31 -16.67
CA ASP A 158 -13.40 -13.47 -17.87
C ASP A 158 -13.41 -11.96 -17.56
N GLU A 159 -13.85 -11.57 -16.37
CA GLU A 159 -13.86 -10.16 -15.92
C GLU A 159 -12.56 -9.75 -15.22
N LEU A 160 -11.62 -10.68 -15.02
CA LEU A 160 -10.38 -10.47 -14.25
C LEU A 160 -9.57 -9.28 -14.77
N GLN A 161 -9.38 -9.18 -16.09
CA GLN A 161 -8.60 -8.08 -16.68
C GLN A 161 -9.29 -6.72 -16.49
N ASN A 162 -10.61 -6.66 -16.68
CA ASN A 162 -11.38 -5.44 -16.49
C ASN A 162 -11.38 -5.01 -15.02
N PHE A 163 -11.43 -5.96 -14.09
CA PHE A 163 -11.32 -5.69 -12.67
C PHE A 163 -9.95 -5.07 -12.33
N SER A 164 -8.86 -5.69 -12.79
CA SER A 164 -7.50 -5.17 -12.58
C SER A 164 -7.32 -3.76 -13.15
N GLN A 165 -7.87 -3.46 -14.33
CA GLN A 165 -7.78 -2.14 -14.93
C GLN A 165 -8.61 -1.10 -14.18
N LYS A 166 -9.83 -1.47 -13.75
CA LYS A 166 -10.75 -0.57 -13.05
C LYS A 166 -10.28 -0.27 -11.63
N HIS A 167 -9.96 -1.31 -10.86
CA HIS A 167 -9.66 -1.22 -9.43
C HIS A 167 -8.16 -1.12 -9.12
N GLY A 168 -7.31 -1.44 -10.10
CA GLY A 168 -5.88 -1.15 -10.03
C GLY A 168 -5.54 0.23 -10.58
N MET A 169 -4.23 0.45 -10.73
CA MET A 169 -3.65 1.64 -11.34
C MET A 169 -2.49 1.25 -12.26
N PRO A 170 -2.73 0.47 -13.34
CA PRO A 170 -1.68 0.13 -14.30
C PRO A 170 -1.06 1.40 -14.90
N GLY A 171 0.25 1.44 -15.01
CA GLY A 171 0.97 2.61 -15.52
C GLY A 171 1.11 3.77 -14.52
N PHE A 172 0.61 3.64 -13.29
CA PHE A 172 0.97 4.56 -12.21
C PHE A 172 2.46 4.37 -11.89
N SER A 173 3.29 5.28 -12.41
CA SER A 173 4.74 5.14 -12.36
C SER A 173 5.29 5.70 -11.04
N SER A 174 5.32 4.88 -9.99
CA SER A 174 6.14 5.20 -8.81
C SER A 174 7.47 4.47 -8.88
N THR A 175 8.57 5.22 -8.74
CA THR A 175 9.90 4.62 -8.68
C THR A 175 10.11 3.94 -7.31
N GLN A 176 10.82 2.82 -7.24
CA GLN A 176 11.33 2.26 -5.98
C GLN A 176 12.23 3.24 -5.18
N GLY A 177 12.83 4.25 -5.81
CA GLY A 177 13.64 5.32 -5.25
C GLY A 177 12.86 6.38 -4.48
N HIS A 178 11.55 6.46 -4.68
CA HIS A 178 10.66 7.31 -3.90
C HIS A 178 10.32 6.64 -2.56
N ILE A 179 9.34 5.75 -2.57
CA ILE A 179 8.83 5.03 -1.41
C ILE A 179 8.21 3.77 -2.01
N ALA A 180 8.87 2.62 -1.86
CA ALA A 180 8.39 1.35 -2.39
C ALA A 180 7.22 0.77 -1.56
N SER A 181 6.17 1.56 -1.34
CA SER A 181 4.96 1.23 -0.58
C SER A 181 3.70 1.70 -1.33
N ALA A 182 2.54 1.59 -0.71
CA ALA A 182 1.27 2.11 -1.23
C ALA A 182 1.17 3.66 -1.18
N ILE A 183 2.00 4.32 -0.36
CA ILE A 183 1.88 5.75 -0.04
C ILE A 183 2.03 6.73 -1.21
N PRO A 184 2.79 6.47 -2.29
CA PRO A 184 2.86 7.41 -3.41
C PRO A 184 1.49 7.81 -3.98
N PHE A 185 0.46 6.96 -3.83
CA PHE A 185 -0.90 7.29 -4.28
C PHE A 185 -1.72 8.10 -3.26
N LEU A 186 -1.24 8.31 -2.03
CA LEU A 186 -2.04 8.90 -0.95
C LEU A 186 -2.55 10.31 -1.27
N GLY A 187 -1.72 11.18 -1.85
CA GLY A 187 -2.16 12.52 -2.25
C GLY A 187 -3.29 12.47 -3.28
N HIS A 188 -3.13 11.65 -4.33
CA HIS A 188 -4.16 11.44 -5.35
C HIS A 188 -5.43 10.81 -4.78
N ALA A 189 -5.29 9.88 -3.83
CA ALA A 189 -6.43 9.30 -3.12
C ALA A 189 -7.18 10.38 -2.33
N THR A 190 -6.47 11.25 -1.59
CA THR A 190 -7.08 12.35 -0.85
C THR A 190 -7.84 13.31 -1.78
N ASP A 191 -7.26 13.71 -2.91
CA ASP A 191 -7.93 14.56 -3.90
C ASP A 191 -9.19 13.89 -4.45
N GLY A 192 -9.10 12.60 -4.79
CA GLY A 192 -10.20 11.82 -5.32
C GLY A 192 -11.32 11.57 -4.31
N LEU A 193 -11.00 11.41 -3.02
CA LEU A 193 -11.95 11.17 -1.93
C LEU A 193 -12.59 12.46 -1.41
N THR A 194 -11.98 13.63 -1.64
CA THR A 194 -12.53 14.93 -1.24
C THR A 194 -13.32 15.57 -2.38
N SER A 195 -12.72 15.66 -3.56
CA SER A 195 -13.23 16.43 -4.70
C SER A 195 -13.58 15.61 -5.94
N GLY A 196 -13.02 14.40 -6.06
CA GLY A 196 -13.28 13.50 -7.19
C GLY A 196 -14.42 12.52 -6.95
N ASP A 197 -14.40 11.41 -7.68
CA ASP A 197 -15.46 10.38 -7.68
C ASP A 197 -15.11 9.12 -6.87
N ILE A 198 -13.95 9.11 -6.20
CA ILE A 198 -13.49 7.96 -5.41
C ILE A 198 -14.28 7.92 -4.09
N GLN A 199 -14.68 6.73 -3.66
CA GLN A 199 -15.32 6.49 -2.36
C GLN A 199 -14.38 5.78 -1.38
N ARG A 200 -13.60 4.80 -1.86
CA ARG A 200 -12.70 3.99 -1.02
C ARG A 200 -11.41 3.63 -1.73
N VAL A 201 -10.30 3.80 -1.03
CA VAL A 201 -8.98 3.33 -1.47
C VAL A 201 -8.40 2.42 -0.41
N MET A 202 -7.99 1.21 -0.79
CA MET A 202 -7.31 0.30 0.12
C MET A 202 -5.81 0.41 -0.07
N PHE A 203 -5.10 0.78 1.00
CA PHE A 203 -3.64 0.84 1.05
C PHE A 203 -3.11 -0.46 1.63
N ILE A 204 -2.25 -1.14 0.88
CA ILE A 204 -1.67 -2.42 1.27
C ILE A 204 -0.16 -2.33 1.14
N ALA A 205 0.54 -2.52 2.24
CA ALA A 205 1.99 -2.64 2.24
C ALA A 205 2.42 -4.07 2.55
N LYS A 206 3.45 -4.52 1.84
CA LYS A 206 4.18 -5.76 2.09
C LYS A 206 5.66 -5.42 2.18
N GLY A 207 6.37 -6.15 3.00
CA GLY A 207 7.77 -5.91 3.24
C GLY A 207 8.43 -7.12 3.88
N SER A 208 9.73 -7.05 4.06
CA SER A 208 10.46 -8.02 4.87
C SER A 208 10.35 -7.62 6.34
N LEU A 209 10.15 -8.60 7.22
CA LEU A 209 10.14 -8.35 8.67
C LEU A 209 11.53 -7.96 9.17
N PHE A 210 12.57 -8.61 8.61
CA PHE A 210 13.97 -8.29 8.83
C PHE A 210 14.71 -8.28 7.50
N LEU A 211 16.01 -7.97 7.52
CA LEU A 211 16.86 -8.11 6.33
C LEU A 211 16.79 -9.55 5.81
N GLY A 212 16.66 -9.72 4.49
CA GLY A 212 16.61 -11.04 3.85
C GLY A 212 17.81 -11.95 4.17
N LYS A 213 18.96 -11.37 4.52
CA LYS A 213 20.14 -12.12 4.99
C LYS A 213 19.96 -12.74 6.38
N MET A 214 19.01 -12.25 7.18
CA MET A 214 18.69 -12.75 8.52
C MET A 214 17.51 -13.73 8.48
N THR A 215 16.44 -13.36 7.78
CA THR A 215 15.24 -14.20 7.63
C THR A 215 14.45 -13.77 6.39
N GLN A 216 13.70 -14.72 5.83
CA GLN A 216 12.81 -14.52 4.68
C GLN A 216 11.34 -14.35 5.12
N MET A 217 11.12 -13.98 6.38
CA MET A 217 9.77 -13.72 6.90
C MET A 217 9.23 -12.40 6.37
N SER A 218 7.96 -12.43 6.00
CA SER A 218 7.22 -11.28 5.50
C SER A 218 6.55 -10.50 6.62
N ASP A 219 6.48 -9.20 6.44
CA ASP A 219 5.64 -8.27 7.18
C ASP A 219 4.58 -7.69 6.22
N GLY A 220 3.49 -7.19 6.78
CA GLY A 220 2.42 -6.63 5.99
C GLY A 220 1.37 -5.95 6.82
N PHE A 221 0.83 -4.86 6.28
CA PHE A 221 -0.19 -4.06 6.93
C PHE A 221 -1.07 -3.39 5.89
N SER A 222 -2.34 -3.18 6.22
CA SER A 222 -3.28 -2.50 5.32
C SER A 222 -4.36 -1.74 6.08
N PHE A 223 -4.94 -0.77 5.38
CA PHE A 223 -6.11 -0.02 5.85
C PHE A 223 -6.93 0.47 4.65
N ILE A 224 -8.18 0.84 4.90
CA ILE A 224 -9.04 1.54 3.95
C ILE A 224 -9.07 3.02 4.30
N LEU A 225 -8.83 3.87 3.31
CA LEU A 225 -9.11 5.30 3.34
C LEU A 225 -10.46 5.52 2.66
N GLU A 226 -11.39 6.17 3.36
CA GLU A 226 -12.76 6.34 2.92
C GLU A 226 -13.12 7.82 2.86
N ARG A 227 -13.99 8.19 1.90
CA ARG A 227 -14.59 9.53 1.86
C ARG A 227 -15.31 9.80 3.18
N ASN A 228 -15.20 11.01 3.71
CA ASN A 228 -15.88 11.35 4.96
C ASN A 228 -17.39 11.10 4.82
N PRO A 229 -18.02 10.26 5.66
CA PRO A 229 -19.45 9.97 5.59
C PRO A 229 -20.35 11.19 5.86
N SER A 230 -19.80 12.24 6.48
CA SER A 230 -20.54 13.48 6.79
C SER A 230 -20.70 14.40 5.57
N ARG A 231 -20.10 14.04 4.43
CA ARG A 231 -20.09 14.83 3.20
C ARG A 231 -21.10 14.33 2.15
#